data_AF-A0A372IX28-F1
#
_entry.id   AF-A0A372IX28-F1
#
_cell.length_a   1.000
_cell.length_b   1.000
_cell.length_c   1.000
_cell.angle_alpha   90.00
_cell.angle_beta   90.00
_cell.angle_gamma   90.00
#
_symmetry.space_group_name_H-M   'P 1'
#
loop_
_entity.id
_entity.type
_entity.pdbx_description
1 polymer ?
#
loop_
_entity_poly.entity_id
_entity_poly.type
_entity_poly.pdbx_seq_one_letter_code
_entity_poly.pdbx_strand_id
1 'polypeptide(L)'
;MQVQVLVRIGVGIAAALVAGVVAGGLSRAAMAAVTVAAGHESSFSWSGTGFVLGLYAAVMLPGALAAVVTTRRVRWLLPVAGALFLVVPAVGVAGEEIGATSGFGPLQWLALALTSAAVFATIPLLPVLTVRLADRWLGRRPVCEAALVA
;
A
#
# COMPACT_ATOMS: atom_id res chain seq x y z
N MET A 1 -24.96 -15.26 -16.37
CA MET A 1 -24.14 -14.02 -16.43
C MET A 1 -23.87 -13.41 -15.05
N GLN A 2 -24.86 -13.31 -14.14
CA GLN A 2 -24.69 -12.68 -12.82
C GLN A 2 -23.64 -13.33 -11.91
N VAL A 3 -23.53 -14.67 -11.88
CA VAL A 3 -22.56 -15.39 -11.02
C VAL A 3 -21.11 -15.01 -11.35
N GLN A 4 -20.76 -14.84 -12.62
CA GLN A 4 -19.40 -14.46 -13.02
C GLN A 4 -19.04 -13.03 -12.62
N VAL A 5 -20.00 -12.11 -12.60
CA VAL A 5 -19.78 -10.72 -12.15
C VAL A 5 -19.56 -10.69 -10.63
N LEU A 6 -20.33 -11.48 -9.87
CA LEU A 6 -20.20 -11.57 -8.42
C LEU A 6 -18.82 -12.10 -8.00
N VAL A 7 -18.36 -13.18 -8.64
CA VAL A 7 -17.02 -13.75 -8.39
C VAL A 7 -15.91 -12.74 -8.70
N ARG A 8 -16.04 -12.03 -9.83
CA ARG A 8 -15.10 -10.99 -10.25
C ARG A 8 -14.99 -9.85 -9.24
N ILE A 9 -16.11 -9.35 -8.73
CA ILE A 9 -16.15 -8.33 -7.68
C ILE A 9 -15.50 -8.86 -6.40
N GLY A 10 -15.84 -10.08 -5.99
CA GLY A 10 -15.24 -10.71 -4.81
C GLY A 10 -13.71 -10.84 -4.90
N VAL A 11 -13.20 -11.20 -6.07
CA VAL A 11 -11.75 -11.27 -6.35
C VAL A 11 -11.09 -9.89 -6.24
N GLY A 12 -11.72 -8.84 -6.77
CA GLY A 12 -11.23 -7.46 -6.64
C GLY A 12 -11.17 -6.99 -5.19
N ILE A 13 -12.23 -7.22 -4.43
CA ILE A 13 -12.29 -6.86 -3.00
C ILE A 13 -11.21 -7.61 -2.22
N ALA A 14 -11.10 -8.94 -2.42
CA ALA A 14 -10.09 -9.74 -1.76
C ALA A 14 -8.66 -9.28 -2.12
N ALA A 15 -8.42 -8.90 -3.38
CA ALA A 15 -7.11 -8.42 -3.82
C ALA A 15 -6.76 -7.08 -3.16
N ALA A 16 -7.71 -6.15 -3.08
CA ALA A 16 -7.53 -4.87 -2.37
C ALA A 16 -7.26 -5.07 -0.88
N LEU A 17 -7.99 -5.98 -0.23
CA LEU A 17 -7.78 -6.32 1.17
C LEU A 17 -6.40 -6.91 1.40
N VAL A 18 -5.98 -7.90 0.60
CA VAL A 18 -4.65 -8.51 0.76
C VAL A 18 -3.54 -7.50 0.47
N ALA A 19 -3.65 -6.71 -0.59
CA ALA A 19 -2.65 -5.68 -0.90
C ALA A 19 -2.57 -4.62 0.22
N GLY A 20 -3.72 -4.16 0.72
CA GLY A 20 -3.80 -3.19 1.81
C GLY A 20 -3.23 -3.73 3.12
N VAL A 21 -3.54 -4.99 3.46
CA VAL A 21 -3.01 -5.65 4.66
C VAL A 21 -1.50 -5.85 4.58
N VAL A 22 -0.98 -6.29 3.43
CA VAL A 22 0.47 -6.48 3.25
C VAL A 22 1.20 -5.15 3.34
N ALA A 23 0.73 -4.11 2.65
CA ALA A 23 1.38 -2.79 2.65
C ALA A 23 1.27 -2.07 4.00
N GLY A 24 0.08 -2.10 4.62
CA GLY A 24 -0.13 -1.53 5.94
C GLY A 24 0.64 -2.29 7.02
N GLY A 25 0.72 -3.62 6.91
CA GLY A 25 1.53 -4.47 7.79
C GLY A 25 3.02 -4.18 7.67
N LEU A 26 3.54 -4.01 6.45
CA LEU A 26 4.93 -3.59 6.21
C LEU A 26 5.21 -2.21 6.80
N SER A 27 4.31 -1.26 6.59
CA SER A 27 4.43 0.09 7.18
C SER A 27 4.44 0.02 8.70
N ARG A 28 3.62 -0.85 9.29
CA ARG A 28 3.59 -1.06 10.74
C ARG A 28 4.86 -1.69 11.28
N ALA A 29 5.37 -2.72 10.60
CA ALA A 29 6.62 -3.37 10.96
C ALA A 29 7.80 -2.37 10.89
N ALA A 30 7.83 -1.51 9.87
CA ALA A 30 8.81 -0.45 9.76
C ALA A 30 8.73 0.53 10.95
N MET A 31 7.54 1.02 11.30
CA MET A 31 7.35 1.89 12.48
C MET A 31 7.75 1.20 13.78
N ALA A 32 7.44 -0.09 13.94
CA ALA A 32 7.87 -0.88 15.10
C ALA A 32 9.39 -0.97 15.20
N ALA A 33 10.08 -1.19 14.08
CA ALA A 33 11.53 -1.21 14.05
C ALA A 33 12.15 0.13 14.47
N VAL A 34 11.59 1.28 14.04
CA VAL A 34 12.04 2.61 14.50
C VAL A 34 11.89 2.75 16.00
N THR A 35 10.73 2.38 16.52
CA THR A 35 10.40 2.60 17.94
C THR A 35 11.35 1.81 18.84
N VAL A 36 11.63 0.55 18.47
CA VAL A 36 12.63 -0.29 19.13
C VAL A 36 14.03 0.32 19.03
N ALA A 37 14.43 0.82 17.85
CA ALA A 37 15.73 1.44 17.66
C ALA A 37 15.89 2.77 18.43
N ALA A 38 14.80 3.50 18.65
CA ALA A 38 14.79 4.76 19.39
C ALA A 38 14.69 4.56 20.92
N GLY A 39 14.46 3.33 21.39
CA GLY A 39 14.35 3.02 22.82
C GLY A 39 13.08 3.56 23.48
N HIS A 40 12.06 3.93 22.71
CA HIS A 40 10.77 4.36 23.23
C HIS A 40 9.83 3.17 23.45
N GLU A 41 8.98 3.24 24.49
CA GLU A 41 7.87 2.30 24.63
C GLU A 41 6.87 2.52 23.48
N SER A 42 6.63 1.48 22.69
CA SER A 42 5.74 1.60 21.54
C SER A 42 4.29 1.78 21.99
N SER A 43 3.75 2.99 21.85
CA SER A 43 2.33 3.30 22.11
C SER A 43 1.41 2.86 20.96
N PHE A 44 1.71 1.72 20.32
CA PHE A 44 0.90 1.24 19.20
C PHE A 44 -0.43 0.67 19.67
N SER A 45 -1.48 1.45 19.45
CA SER A 45 -2.85 0.97 19.65
C SER A 45 -3.26 0.00 18.53
N TRP A 46 -3.96 -1.06 18.92
CA TRP A 46 -4.61 -1.98 17.99
C TRP A 46 -5.62 -1.23 17.09
N SER A 47 -6.28 -0.21 17.63
CA SER A 47 -7.21 0.65 16.89
C SER A 47 -6.53 1.46 15.79
N GLY A 48 -5.38 2.07 16.07
CA GLY A 48 -4.59 2.81 15.07
C GLY A 48 -4.08 1.90 13.96
N THR A 49 -3.68 0.67 14.30
CA THR A 49 -3.27 -0.33 13.31
C THR A 49 -4.44 -0.75 12.41
N GLY A 50 -5.61 -1.02 12.99
CA GLY A 50 -6.82 -1.33 12.23
C GLY A 50 -7.25 -0.19 11.30
N PHE A 51 -7.14 1.06 11.75
CA PHE A 51 -7.45 2.24 10.96
C PHE A 51 -6.55 2.36 9.73
N VAL A 52 -5.23 2.20 9.89
CA VAL A 52 -4.26 2.27 8.78
C VAL A 52 -4.53 1.16 7.76
N LEU A 53 -4.72 -0.08 8.22
CA LEU A 53 -5.03 -1.22 7.34
C LEU A 53 -6.33 -0.98 6.57
N GLY A 54 -7.37 -0.48 7.25
CA GLY A 54 -8.65 -0.14 6.65
C GLY A 54 -8.54 0.99 5.62
N LEU A 55 -7.78 2.03 5.92
CA LEU A 55 -7.55 3.15 4.99
C LEU A 55 -6.85 2.69 3.72
N TYR A 56 -5.78 1.89 3.84
CA TYR A 56 -5.06 1.33 2.69
C TYR A 56 -6.00 0.47 1.82
N ALA A 57 -6.81 -0.39 2.44
CA ALA A 57 -7.78 -1.21 1.73
C ALA A 57 -8.88 -0.38 1.03
N ALA A 58 -9.44 0.61 1.73
CA ALA A 58 -10.51 1.46 1.22
C ALA A 58 -10.05 2.29 0.01
N VAL A 59 -8.83 2.84 0.07
CA VAL A 59 -8.25 3.62 -1.02
C VAL A 59 -7.92 2.75 -2.24
N MET A 60 -7.58 1.48 -2.04
CA MET A 60 -7.29 0.54 -3.14
C MET A 60 -8.53 -0.10 -3.75
N LEU A 61 -9.65 -0.10 -3.05
CA LEU A 61 -10.91 -0.72 -3.48
C LEU A 61 -11.38 -0.23 -4.87
N PRO A 62 -11.42 1.08 -5.18
CA PRO A 62 -11.84 1.57 -6.50
C PRO A 62 -10.90 1.10 -7.60
N GLY A 63 -9.59 1.05 -7.31
CA GLY A 63 -8.57 0.56 -8.24
C GLY A 63 -8.71 -0.93 -8.54
N ALA A 64 -9.00 -1.74 -7.52
CA ALA A 64 -9.24 -3.16 -7.70
C ALA A 64 -10.53 -3.45 -8.47
N LEU A 65 -11.62 -2.72 -8.18
CA LEU A 65 -12.86 -2.83 -8.93
C LEU A 65 -12.68 -2.43 -10.40
N ALA A 66 -11.93 -1.37 -10.69
CA ALA A 66 -11.60 -0.98 -12.04
C ALA A 66 -10.75 -2.05 -12.76
N ALA A 67 -9.74 -2.61 -12.10
CA ALA A 67 -8.91 -3.68 -12.66
C ALA A 67 -9.71 -4.93 -13.04
N VAL A 68 -10.78 -5.22 -12.31
CA VAL A 68 -11.69 -6.32 -12.62
C VAL A 68 -12.53 -6.03 -13.86
N VAL A 69 -13.04 -4.80 -14.00
CA VAL A 69 -13.97 -4.41 -15.07
C VAL A 69 -13.25 -4.11 -16.39
N THR A 70 -12.02 -3.59 -16.36
CA THR A 70 -11.28 -3.19 -17.57
C THR A 70 -9.94 -3.91 -17.72
N THR A 71 -9.60 -4.26 -18.96
CA THR A 71 -8.30 -4.80 -19.37
C THR A 71 -7.39 -3.74 -20.02
N ARG A 72 -7.87 -2.51 -20.20
CA ARG A 72 -7.09 -1.41 -20.82
C ARG A 72 -6.11 -0.77 -19.84
N ARG A 73 -5.12 -0.02 -20.35
CA ARG A 73 -4.13 0.73 -19.55
C ARG A 73 -4.77 1.64 -18.49
N VAL A 74 -6.00 2.11 -18.73
CA VAL A 74 -6.83 2.88 -17.79
C VAL A 74 -7.00 2.19 -16.42
N ARG A 75 -6.88 0.85 -16.35
CA ARG A 75 -6.93 0.09 -15.09
C ARG A 75 -5.87 0.47 -14.06
N TRP A 76 -4.78 1.11 -14.50
CA TRP A 76 -3.71 1.58 -13.61
C TRP A 76 -3.98 2.96 -13.02
N LEU A 77 -4.87 3.77 -13.63
CA LEU A 77 -5.08 5.16 -13.20
C LEU A 77 -5.64 5.23 -11.78
N LEU A 78 -6.68 4.44 -11.47
CA LEU A 78 -7.32 4.43 -10.16
C LEU A 78 -6.42 3.91 -9.02
N PRO A 79 -5.73 2.77 -9.15
CA PRO A 79 -4.83 2.33 -8.09
C PRO A 79 -3.60 3.24 -7.95
N VAL A 80 -3.10 3.85 -9.04
CA VAL A 80 -2.03 4.86 -8.95
C VAL A 80 -2.54 6.14 -8.27
N ALA A 81 -3.74 6.61 -8.60
CA ALA A 81 -4.35 7.76 -7.94
C ALA A 81 -4.55 7.50 -6.44
N GLY A 82 -5.01 6.30 -6.07
CA GLY A 82 -5.11 5.88 -4.67
C GLY A 82 -3.74 5.85 -3.97
N ALA A 83 -2.70 5.32 -4.63
CA ALA A 83 -1.34 5.34 -4.10
C ALA A 83 -0.81 6.77 -3.90
N LEU A 84 -1.05 7.67 -4.86
CA LEU A 84 -0.71 9.09 -4.74
C LEU A 84 -1.49 9.77 -3.61
N PHE A 85 -2.77 9.42 -3.43
CA PHE A 85 -3.56 9.92 -2.31
C PHE A 85 -2.95 9.52 -0.96
N LEU A 86 -2.43 8.29 -0.83
CA LEU A 86 -1.75 7.83 0.39
C LEU A 86 -0.46 8.60 0.72
N VAL A 87 0.12 9.33 -0.23
CA VAL A 87 1.26 10.23 0.03
C VAL A 87 0.84 11.37 0.97
N VAL A 88 -0.39 11.88 0.86
CA VAL A 88 -0.87 13.00 1.69
C VAL A 88 -0.85 12.66 3.18
N PRO A 89 -1.51 11.59 3.67
CA PRO A 89 -1.42 11.22 5.08
C PRO A 89 -0.02 10.75 5.47
N ALA A 90 0.74 10.13 4.57
CA ALA A 90 2.12 9.72 4.86
C ALA A 90 3.04 10.92 5.15
N VAL A 91 2.91 12.01 4.37
CA VAL A 91 3.64 13.26 4.60
C VAL A 91 3.15 13.94 5.89
N GLY A 92 1.84 13.91 6.18
CA GLY A 92 1.30 14.44 7.43
C GLY A 92 1.93 13.76 8.66
N VAL A 93 1.94 12.42 8.67
CA VAL A 93 2.58 11.64 9.74
C VAL A 93 4.08 11.91 9.81
N ALA A 94 4.78 11.93 8.67
CA ALA A 94 6.20 12.24 8.65
C ALA A 94 6.51 13.65 9.19
N GLY A 95 5.64 14.63 8.93
CA GLY A 95 5.79 16.00 9.43
C GLY A 95 5.63 16.09 10.95
N GLU A 96 4.65 15.37 11.53
CA GLU A 96 4.46 15.28 12.98
C GLU A 96 5.68 14.65 13.66
N GLU A 97 6.21 13.56 13.10
CA GLU A 97 7.39 12.88 13.62
C GLU A 97 8.66 13.76 13.54
N ILE A 98 8.87 14.48 12.43
CA ILE A 98 10.01 15.39 12.27
C ILE A 98 9.99 16.51 13.32
N GLY A 99 8.80 17.03 13.67
CA GLY A 99 8.63 18.02 14.73
C GLY A 99 9.08 17.54 16.11
N ALA A 100 9.11 16.22 16.33
CA ALA A 100 9.54 15.58 17.57
C ALA A 100 11.03 15.15 17.60
N THR A 101 11.82 15.44 16.54
CA THR A 101 13.21 14.95 16.40
C THR A 101 14.28 15.75 17.16
N SER A 102 13.90 16.75 17.97
CA SER A 102 14.87 17.57 18.73
C SER A 102 15.66 16.69 19.71
N GLY A 103 16.92 16.37 19.37
CA GLY A 103 17.79 15.50 20.18
C GLY A 103 18.17 14.17 19.52
N PHE A 104 17.79 13.93 18.26
CA PHE A 104 18.18 12.71 17.55
C PHE A 104 19.68 12.71 17.22
N GLY A 105 20.37 11.63 17.60
CA GLY A 105 21.71 11.28 17.16
C GLY A 105 21.74 10.62 15.77
N PRO A 106 22.95 10.34 15.22
CA PRO A 106 23.12 9.89 13.84
C PRO A 106 22.42 8.56 13.51
N LEU A 107 22.40 7.62 14.46
CA LEU A 107 21.74 6.31 14.26
C LEU A 107 20.22 6.45 14.17
N GLN A 108 19.61 7.34 14.96
CA GLN A 108 18.17 7.60 14.90
C GLN A 108 17.77 8.28 13.59
N TRP A 109 18.61 9.19 13.08
CA TRP A 109 18.44 9.77 11.74
C TRP A 109 18.51 8.72 10.62
N LEU A 110 19.48 7.80 10.70
CA LEU A 110 19.61 6.72 9.73
C LEU A 110 18.41 5.76 9.78
N ALA A 111 17.94 5.42 10.99
CA ALA A 111 16.73 4.62 11.17
C ALA A 111 15.51 5.32 10.57
N LEU A 112 15.28 6.59 10.89
CA LEU A 112 14.18 7.40 10.36
C LEU A 112 14.20 7.48 8.83
N ALA A 113 15.38 7.70 8.24
CA ALA A 113 15.56 7.76 6.79
C ALA A 113 15.23 6.41 6.13
N LEU A 114 15.74 5.31 6.68
CA LEU A 114 15.49 3.96 6.16
C LEU A 114 14.01 3.57 6.24
N THR A 115 13.34 3.87 7.36
CA THR A 115 11.94 3.52 7.52
C THR A 115 11.02 4.41 6.71
N SER A 116 11.35 5.69 6.57
CA SER A 116 10.66 6.59 5.64
C SER A 116 10.79 6.05 4.21
N ALA A 117 12.01 5.73 3.78
CA ALA A 117 12.26 5.14 2.47
C ALA A 117 11.49 3.82 2.26
N ALA A 118 11.43 2.96 3.28
CA ALA A 118 10.67 1.72 3.23
C ALA A 118 9.17 1.97 3.05
N VAL A 119 8.57 2.91 3.81
CA VAL A 119 7.15 3.29 3.66
C VAL A 119 6.90 3.84 2.26
N PHE A 120 7.71 4.79 1.79
CA PHE A 120 7.59 5.35 0.44
C PHE A 120 7.76 4.29 -0.65
N ALA A 121 8.60 3.28 -0.45
CA ALA A 121 8.77 2.16 -1.37
C ALA A 121 7.52 1.26 -1.45
N THR A 122 6.69 1.19 -0.40
CA THR A 122 5.41 0.45 -0.45
C THR A 122 4.35 1.12 -1.33
N ILE A 123 4.43 2.44 -1.52
CA ILE A 123 3.46 3.23 -2.30
C ILE A 123 3.41 2.79 -3.77
N PRO A 124 4.52 2.72 -4.54
CA PRO A 124 4.49 2.19 -5.90
C PRO A 124 4.26 0.68 -5.95
N LEU A 125 4.53 -0.05 -4.86
CA LEU A 125 4.32 -1.50 -4.77
C LEU A 125 2.82 -1.84 -4.72
N LEU A 126 2.01 -1.02 -4.05
CA LEU A 126 0.55 -1.19 -3.91
C LEU A 126 -0.22 -1.36 -5.22
N PRO A 127 -0.12 -0.43 -6.20
CA PRO A 127 -0.84 -0.57 -7.46
C PRO A 127 -0.37 -1.81 -8.23
N VAL A 128 0.94 -2.12 -8.17
CA VAL A 128 1.51 -3.32 -8.81
C VAL A 128 0.96 -4.59 -8.18
N LEU A 129 0.98 -4.70 -6.84
CA LEU A 129 0.46 -5.85 -6.12
C LEU A 129 -1.04 -6.02 -6.37
N THR A 130 -1.82 -4.95 -6.25
CA THR A 130 -3.28 -4.99 -6.45
C THR A 130 -3.65 -5.50 -7.84
N VAL A 131 -3.03 -4.94 -8.88
CA VAL A 131 -3.30 -5.36 -10.28
C VAL A 131 -2.79 -6.77 -10.54
N ARG A 132 -1.58 -7.13 -10.07
CA ARG A 132 -1.02 -8.47 -10.28
C ARG A 132 -1.81 -9.56 -9.54
N LEU A 133 -2.27 -9.30 -8.31
CA LEU A 133 -3.10 -10.26 -7.57
C LEU A 133 -4.44 -10.47 -8.28
N ALA A 134 -5.10 -9.37 -8.67
CA ALA A 134 -6.36 -9.43 -9.40
C ALA A 134 -6.22 -10.17 -10.73
N ASP A 135 -5.19 -9.88 -11.52
CA ASP A 135 -4.93 -10.59 -12.79
C ASP A 135 -4.66 -12.07 -12.56
N ARG A 136 -3.83 -12.42 -11.57
CA ARG A 136 -3.49 -13.82 -11.24
C ARG A 136 -4.73 -14.62 -10.83
N TRP A 137 -5.59 -14.05 -10.00
CA TRP A 137 -6.81 -14.72 -9.52
C TRP A 137 -7.93 -14.77 -10.56
N LEU A 138 -7.95 -13.83 -11.51
CA LEU A 138 -8.83 -13.88 -12.67
C LEU A 138 -8.29 -14.77 -13.80
N GLY A 139 -7.12 -15.40 -13.63
CA GLY A 139 -6.49 -16.22 -14.66
C GLY A 139 -6.01 -15.44 -15.88
N ARG A 140 -5.90 -14.12 -15.78
CA ARG A 140 -5.34 -13.27 -16.84
C ARG A 140 -3.83 -13.44 -16.82
N ARG A 141 -3.28 -14.12 -17.82
CA ARG A 141 -1.82 -14.20 -17.97
C ARG A 141 -1.29 -12.76 -18.12
N PRO A 142 -0.17 -12.41 -17.45
CA PRO A 142 0.52 -11.18 -17.81
C PRO A 142 0.76 -11.27 -19.30
N VAL A 143 0.31 -10.26 -20.05
CA VAL A 143 0.67 -10.16 -21.46
C VAL A 143 2.18 -10.06 -21.43
N CYS A 144 2.85 -11.18 -21.71
CA CYS A 144 4.28 -11.22 -21.99
C CYS A 144 4.49 -10.09 -22.99
N GLU A 145 5.22 -9.04 -22.59
CA GLU A 145 6.46 -8.77 -23.29
C GLU A 145 6.35 -8.46 -24.80
N ALA A 146 5.17 -8.15 -25.33
CA ALA A 146 4.98 -7.68 -26.70
C ALA A 146 5.37 -6.20 -26.87
N ALA A 147 5.92 -5.57 -25.83
CA ALA A 147 6.36 -4.18 -25.85
C ALA A 147 7.75 -3.99 -25.20
N LEU A 148 8.54 -5.05 -25.08
CA LEU A 148 9.99 -4.92 -24.87
C LEU A 148 10.74 -4.71 -26.20
N VAL A 149 10.06 -4.69 -27.36
CA VAL A 149 10.70 -4.60 -28.71
C VAL A 149 9.84 -3.89 -29.79
N ALA A 150 9.05 -2.85 -29.47
CA ALA A 150 8.38 -2.05 -30.50
C ALA A 150 8.59 -0.55 -30.28
#